data_AF-A0A2K0AY25-F1
#
_entry.id   AF-A0A2K0AY25-F1
#
_cell.length_a   1.000
_cell.length_b   1.000
_cell.length_c   1.000
_cell.angle_alpha   90.00
_cell.angle_beta   90.00
_cell.angle_gamma   90.00
#
_symmetry.space_group_name_H-M   'P 1'
#
loop_
_entity.id
_entity.type
_entity.pdbx_description
1 polymer ?
#
loop_
_entity_poly.entity_id
_entity_poly.type
_entity_poly.pdbx_seq_one_letter_code
_entity_poly.pdbx_strand_id
1 'polypeptide(L)'
;MELSIFHDGQFFIGLVEYREEDRVKLVKFTFGTEPNSAEIFNFIYGHLDELINQTKVSIEKKKPKKVNPKRLQRQVAKEQKQPKTSTYAQKAIKKEQEMKKVQSKKSKKLKKEQTKARKRQLKVQKNKQKKKGH
;
A
#
# COMPACT_ATOMS: atom_id res chain seq x y z
N MET A 1 -18.55 -5.88 13.92
CA MET A 1 -17.42 -5.46 14.78
C MET A 1 -16.68 -6.72 15.19
N GLU A 2 -15.36 -6.74 15.08
CA GLU A 2 -14.51 -7.87 15.50
C GLU A 2 -13.46 -7.33 16.49
N LEU A 3 -13.33 -7.96 17.67
CA LEU A 3 -12.29 -7.65 18.66
C LEU A 3 -11.28 -8.79 18.66
N SER A 4 -10.01 -8.47 18.41
CA SER A 4 -8.89 -9.40 18.52
C SER A 4 -7.97 -8.96 19.64
N ILE A 5 -7.70 -9.86 20.58
CA ILE A 5 -6.76 -9.62 21.67
C ILE A 5 -5.51 -10.45 21.41
N PHE A 6 -4.36 -9.81 21.42
CA PHE A 6 -3.07 -10.48 21.24
C PHE A 6 -1.99 -9.82 22.10
N HIS A 7 -0.92 -10.55 22.35
CA HIS A 7 0.25 -10.07 23.09
C HIS A 7 1.34 -9.64 22.10
N ASP A 8 1.79 -8.39 22.18
CA ASP A 8 2.82 -7.80 21.28
C ASP A 8 4.25 -7.93 21.85
N GLY A 9 4.44 -8.83 22.82
CA GLY A 9 5.72 -9.06 23.49
C GLY A 9 5.94 -8.20 24.74
N GLN A 10 5.27 -7.04 24.84
CA GLN A 10 5.34 -6.16 26.03
C GLN A 10 4.00 -6.02 26.75
N PHE A 11 2.90 -5.90 26.00
CA PHE A 11 1.56 -5.69 26.56
C PHE A 11 0.51 -6.49 25.78
N PHE A 12 -0.62 -6.74 26.43
CA PHE A 12 -1.84 -7.18 25.75
C PHE A 12 -2.53 -6.01 25.05
N ILE A 13 -2.86 -6.22 23.77
CA ILE A 13 -3.45 -5.23 22.88
C ILE A 13 -4.79 -5.77 22.39
N GLY A 14 -5.84 -4.97 22.56
CA GLY A 14 -7.13 -5.13 21.90
C GLY A 14 -7.16 -4.34 20.61
N LEU A 15 -7.34 -5.03 19.48
CA LEU A 15 -7.60 -4.42 18.19
C LEU A 15 -9.07 -4.62 17.85
N VAL A 16 -9.80 -3.52 17.71
CA VAL A 16 -11.19 -3.53 17.26
C VAL A 16 -11.26 -3.11 15.81
N GLU A 17 -11.79 -4.00 14.97
CA GLU A 17 -12.18 -3.71 13.61
C GLU A 17 -13.67 -3.39 13.55
N TYR A 18 -13.98 -2.11 13.27
CA TYR A 18 -15.34 -1.65 13.02
C TYR A 18 -15.54 -1.44 11.52
N ARG A 19 -16.43 -2.24 10.93
CA ARG A 19 -16.73 -2.22 9.49
C ARG A 19 -18.02 -1.44 9.26
N GLU A 20 -17.89 -0.26 8.64
CA GLU A 20 -18.99 0.47 7.99
C GLU A 20 -18.94 0.15 6.49
N GLU A 21 -20.07 0.24 5.78
CA GLU A 21 -20.28 -0.30 4.42
C GLU A 21 -19.07 -0.21 3.46
N ASP A 22 -18.45 0.98 3.34
CA ASP A 22 -17.27 1.21 2.49
C ASP A 22 -16.00 1.61 3.28
N ARG A 23 -16.06 1.66 4.62
CA ARG A 23 -14.98 2.16 5.48
C ARG A 23 -14.68 1.21 6.62
N VAL A 24 -13.40 0.99 6.88
CA VAL A 24 -12.96 0.26 8.06
C VAL A 24 -12.28 1.22 9.02
N LYS A 25 -12.78 1.26 10.26
CA LYS A 25 -12.14 1.94 11.39
C LYS A 25 -11.41 0.89 12.23
N LEU A 26 -10.17 1.20 12.59
CA LEU A 26 -9.35 0.35 13.44
C LEU A 26 -9.03 1.13 14.73
N VAL A 27 -9.41 0.55 15.86
CA VAL A 27 -9.11 1.10 17.18
C VAL A 27 -8.14 0.15 17.88
N LYS A 28 -7.02 0.69 18.34
CA LYS A 28 -6.05 -0.03 19.17
C LYS A 28 -6.21 0.43 20.61
N PHE A 29 -6.41 -0.52 21.52
CA PHE A 29 -6.42 -0.28 22.96
C PHE A 29 -5.37 -1.17 23.64
N THR A 30 -4.62 -0.61 24.59
CA THR A 30 -3.57 -1.34 25.32
C THR A 30 -4.09 -1.66 26.72
N PHE A 31 -4.24 -2.95 27.03
CA PHE A 31 -4.66 -3.44 28.35
C PHE A 31 -3.51 -3.50 29.35
N GLY A 32 -2.27 -3.64 28.86
CA GLY A 32 -1.11 -3.80 29.72
C GLY A 32 -0.88 -5.28 30.03
N THR A 33 -1.39 -5.75 31.17
CA THR A 33 -1.37 -7.16 31.58
C THR A 33 -2.45 -7.97 30.88
N GLU A 34 -2.49 -9.29 31.12
CA GLU A 34 -3.52 -10.16 30.56
C GLU A 34 -4.92 -9.68 30.99
N PRO A 35 -5.79 -9.28 30.04
CA PRO A 35 -7.05 -8.66 30.38
C PRO A 35 -8.05 -9.71 30.87
N ASN A 36 -8.71 -9.41 31.98
CA ASN A 36 -9.81 -10.26 32.46
C ASN A 36 -11.08 -10.00 31.63
N SER A 37 -12.01 -10.96 31.62
CA SER A 37 -13.30 -10.81 30.92
C SER A 37 -14.06 -9.56 31.35
N ALA A 38 -14.03 -9.20 32.64
CA ALA A 38 -14.65 -7.98 33.15
C ALA A 38 -14.02 -6.70 32.59
N GLU A 39 -12.69 -6.67 32.44
CA GLU A 39 -11.97 -5.53 31.86
C GLU A 39 -12.28 -5.36 30.38
N ILE A 40 -12.40 -6.48 29.66
CA ILE A 40 -12.82 -6.49 28.26
C ILE A 40 -14.24 -5.93 28.13
N PHE A 41 -15.18 -6.35 28.98
CA PHE A 41 -16.55 -5.82 28.97
C PHE A 41 -16.59 -4.32 29.30
N ASN A 42 -15.85 -3.88 30.32
CA ASN A 42 -15.77 -2.46 30.67
C ASN A 42 -15.20 -1.63 29.52
N PHE A 43 -14.20 -2.15 28.80
CA PHE A 43 -13.68 -1.51 27.60
C PHE A 43 -14.74 -1.40 26.49
N ILE A 44 -15.44 -2.51 26.19
CA ILE A 44 -16.46 -2.56 25.13
C ILE A 44 -17.61 -1.59 25.41
N TYR A 45 -18.14 -1.56 26.64
CA TYR A 45 -19.31 -0.74 26.96
C TYR A 45 -18.97 0.70 27.37
N GLY A 46 -17.78 0.93 27.96
CA GLY A 46 -17.42 2.22 28.55
C GLY A 46 -16.56 3.12 27.65
N HIS A 47 -15.69 2.53 26.82
CA HIS A 47 -14.66 3.30 26.12
C HIS A 47 -14.68 3.14 24.60
N LEU A 48 -15.23 2.03 24.10
CA LEU A 48 -15.12 1.70 22.69
C LEU A 48 -15.87 2.69 21.79
N ASP A 49 -17.12 3.04 22.13
CA ASP A 49 -17.91 3.97 21.32
C ASP A 49 -17.25 5.34 21.22
N GLU A 50 -16.70 5.83 22.32
CA GLU A 50 -15.95 7.09 22.34
C GLU A 50 -14.71 7.01 21.42
N LEU A 51 -13.93 5.93 21.53
CA LEU A 51 -12.74 5.74 20.72
C LEU A 51 -13.06 5.62 19.23
N ILE A 52 -14.12 4.87 18.85
CA ILE A 52 -14.56 4.74 17.45
C ILE A 52 -14.96 6.10 16.89
N ASN A 53 -15.65 6.93 17.67
CA ASN A 53 -16.07 8.27 17.25
C ASN A 53 -14.90 9.25 17.13
N GLN A 54 -13.89 9.14 17.99
CA GLN A 54 -12.67 9.96 17.91
C GLN A 54 -11.74 9.54 16.76
N THR A 55 -11.84 8.31 16.27
CA THR A 55 -10.95 7.78 15.24
C THR A 55 -11.27 8.37 13.86
N LYS A 56 -10.49 9.38 13.46
CA LYS A 56 -10.59 10.04 12.14
C LYS A 56 -9.98 9.23 10.99
N VAL A 57 -9.25 8.17 11.31
CA VAL A 57 -8.54 7.35 10.32
C VAL A 57 -9.45 6.22 9.87
N SER A 58 -10.22 6.47 8.80
CA SER A 58 -10.95 5.43 8.09
C SER A 58 -10.15 4.98 6.87
N ILE A 59 -9.90 3.68 6.75
CA ILE A 59 -9.34 3.11 5.53
C ILE A 59 -10.50 2.79 4.60
N GLU A 60 -10.53 3.42 3.42
CA GLU A 60 -11.45 3.02 2.37
C GLU A 60 -11.17 1.56 2.00
N LYS A 61 -12.16 0.71 2.14
CA LYS A 61 -12.03 -0.70 1.77
C LYS A 61 -11.91 -0.74 0.25
N LYS A 62 -10.68 -0.83 -0.26
CA LYS A 62 -10.44 -1.06 -1.68
C LYS A 62 -11.06 -2.41 -2.02
N LYS A 63 -12.26 -2.38 -2.62
CA LYS A 63 -12.91 -3.56 -3.17
C LYS A 63 -11.86 -4.27 -4.04
N PRO A 64 -11.55 -5.55 -3.79
CA PRO A 64 -10.58 -6.25 -4.60
C PRO A 64 -11.06 -6.16 -6.04
N LYS A 65 -10.25 -5.56 -6.91
CA LYS A 65 -10.60 -5.43 -8.32
C LYS A 65 -10.85 -6.84 -8.84
N LYS A 66 -12.02 -7.07 -9.46
CA LYS A 66 -12.38 -8.36 -10.04
C LYS A 66 -11.29 -8.75 -11.05
N VAL A 67 -10.44 -9.71 -10.68
CA VAL A 67 -9.40 -10.23 -11.55
C VAL A 67 -10.05 -11.25 -12.48
N ASN A 68 -9.77 -11.17 -13.79
CA ASN A 68 -10.27 -12.16 -14.74
C ASN A 68 -9.88 -13.59 -14.27
N PRO A 69 -10.83 -14.55 -14.21
CA PRO A 69 -10.56 -15.91 -13.75
C PRO A 69 -9.34 -16.57 -14.41
N LYS A 70 -9.14 -16.34 -15.72
CA LYS A 70 -7.97 -16.85 -16.45
C LYS A 70 -6.65 -16.27 -15.94
N ARG A 71 -6.66 -15.01 -15.50
CA ARG A 71 -5.48 -14.36 -14.90
C ARG A 71 -5.21 -14.91 -13.51
N LEU A 72 -6.26 -15.16 -12.71
CA LEU A 72 -6.13 -15.77 -11.39
C LEU A 72 -5.52 -17.18 -11.47
N GLN A 73 -6.05 -18.03 -12.36
CA GLN A 73 -5.51 -19.38 -12.60
C GLN A 73 -4.04 -19.36 -13.00
N ARG A 74 -3.64 -18.42 -13.87
CA ARG A 74 -2.23 -18.25 -14.27
C ARG A 74 -1.33 -17.83 -13.10
N GLN A 75 -1.82 -17.00 -12.18
CA GLN A 75 -1.06 -16.60 -11.00
C GLN A 75 -0.84 -17.79 -10.06
N VAL A 76 -1.91 -18.54 -9.76
CA VAL A 76 -1.84 -19.75 -8.94
C VAL A 76 -0.88 -20.77 -9.54
N ALA A 77 -1.01 -21.08 -10.84
CA ALA A 77 -0.10 -22.01 -11.52
C ALA A 77 1.36 -21.53 -11.52
N LYS A 78 1.60 -20.22 -11.56
CA LYS A 78 2.94 -19.63 -11.51
C LYS A 78 3.56 -19.74 -10.12
N GLU A 79 2.76 -19.59 -9.07
CA GLU A 79 3.18 -19.76 -7.67
C GLU A 79 3.47 -21.22 -7.36
N GLN A 80 2.59 -22.13 -7.79
CA GLN A 80 2.79 -23.58 -7.66
C GLN A 80 4.03 -24.10 -8.41
N LYS A 81 4.34 -23.50 -9.56
CA LYS A 81 5.56 -23.82 -10.34
C LYS A 81 6.83 -23.18 -9.78
N GLN A 82 6.76 -22.31 -8.76
CA GLN A 82 7.99 -21.80 -8.16
C GLN A 82 8.70 -22.95 -7.43
N PRO A 83 10.00 -23.17 -7.67
CA PRO A 83 10.76 -24.16 -6.90
C PRO A 83 10.75 -23.79 -5.42
N LYS A 84 10.44 -24.75 -4.55
CA LYS A 84 10.37 -24.57 -3.09
C LYS A 84 11.70 -24.07 -2.50
N THR A 85 12.82 -24.37 -3.16
CA THR A 85 14.17 -23.95 -2.78
C THR A 85 14.81 -23.17 -3.92
N SER A 86 14.84 -21.84 -3.82
CA SER A 86 15.66 -21.00 -4.69
C SER A 86 16.93 -20.61 -3.95
N THR A 87 18.09 -20.88 -4.56
CA THR A 87 19.40 -20.57 -4.00
C THR A 87 19.51 -19.06 -3.75
N TYR A 88 20.20 -18.67 -2.68
CA TYR A 88 20.38 -17.25 -2.32
C TYR A 88 20.93 -16.43 -3.49
N ALA A 89 21.87 -16.99 -4.26
CA ALA A 89 22.42 -16.39 -5.47
C ALA A 89 21.34 -16.10 -6.54
N GLN A 90 20.40 -17.01 -6.78
CA GLN A 90 19.33 -16.81 -7.75
C GLN A 90 18.36 -15.70 -7.33
N LYS A 91 18.06 -15.61 -6.02
CA LYS A 91 17.25 -14.50 -5.47
C LYS A 91 17.97 -13.16 -5.63
N ALA A 92 19.27 -13.12 -5.35
CA ALA A 92 20.10 -11.92 -5.51
C ALA A 92 20.11 -11.41 -6.96
N ILE A 93 20.36 -12.31 -7.93
CA ILE A 93 20.34 -11.98 -9.38
C ILE A 93 18.97 -11.44 -9.79
N LYS A 94 17.88 -12.08 -9.34
CA LYS A 94 16.52 -11.64 -9.66
C LYS A 94 16.22 -10.23 -9.12
N LYS A 95 16.63 -9.97 -7.87
CA LYS A 95 16.50 -8.65 -7.24
C LYS A 95 17.27 -7.58 -8.01
N GLU A 96 18.49 -7.89 -8.45
CA GLU A 96 19.30 -6.98 -9.27
C GLU A 96 18.63 -6.67 -10.61
N GLN A 97 18.07 -7.68 -11.28
CA GLN A 97 17.34 -7.50 -12.53
C GLN A 97 16.10 -6.60 -12.35
N GLU A 98 15.36 -6.76 -11.24
CA GLU A 98 14.21 -5.92 -10.92
C GLU A 98 14.62 -4.46 -10.70
N MET A 99 15.72 -4.22 -9.96
CA MET A 99 16.28 -2.88 -9.75
C MET A 99 16.71 -2.24 -11.07
N LYS A 100 17.44 -2.99 -11.93
CA LYS A 100 17.85 -2.52 -13.27
C LYS A 100 16.67 -2.15 -14.15
N LYS A 101 15.57 -2.93 -14.11
CA LYS A 101 14.32 -2.62 -14.84
C LYS A 101 13.71 -1.29 -14.39
N VAL A 102 13.67 -1.03 -13.08
CA VAL A 102 13.14 0.23 -12.53
C VAL A 102 14.02 1.42 -12.94
N GLN A 103 15.33 1.29 -12.79
CA GLN A 103 16.29 2.34 -13.18
C GLN A 103 16.22 2.66 -14.67
N SER A 104 16.14 1.64 -15.53
CA SER A 104 15.98 1.81 -16.98
C SER A 104 14.69 2.54 -17.35
N LYS A 105 13.57 2.23 -16.69
CA LYS A 105 12.30 2.96 -16.88
C LYS A 105 12.44 4.43 -16.46
N LYS A 106 13.08 4.71 -15.33
CA LYS A 106 13.33 6.08 -14.85
C LYS A 106 14.19 6.87 -15.82
N SER A 107 15.30 6.29 -16.30
CA SER A 107 16.20 6.96 -17.24
C SER A 107 15.53 7.21 -18.60
N LYS A 108 14.75 6.25 -19.12
CA LYS A 108 13.97 6.42 -20.35
C LYS A 108 12.94 7.53 -20.23
N LYS A 109 12.24 7.63 -19.09
CA LYS A 109 11.28 8.72 -18.81
C LYS A 109 11.99 10.07 -18.80
N LEU A 110 13.12 10.18 -18.09
CA LEU A 110 13.90 11.42 -18.02
C LEU A 110 14.38 11.88 -19.40
N LYS A 111 14.96 10.98 -20.20
CA LYS A 111 15.39 11.29 -21.58
C LYS A 111 14.23 11.78 -22.45
N LYS A 112 13.04 11.17 -22.32
CA LYS A 112 11.84 11.58 -23.04
C LYS A 112 11.38 12.99 -22.64
N GLU A 113 11.45 13.32 -21.36
CA GLU A 113 11.10 14.65 -20.85
C GLU A 113 12.10 15.72 -21.30
N GLN A 114 13.40 15.44 -21.21
CA GLN A 114 14.47 16.33 -21.69
C GLN A 114 14.34 16.64 -23.19
N THR A 115 14.10 15.60 -24.01
CA THR A 115 13.92 15.79 -25.46
C THR A 115 12.67 16.61 -25.78
N LYS A 116 11.56 16.42 -25.04
CA LYS A 116 10.34 17.23 -25.18
C LYS A 116 10.59 18.69 -24.78
N ALA A 117 11.31 18.93 -23.68
CA ALA A 117 11.66 20.27 -23.21
C ALA A 117 12.54 21.02 -24.24
N ARG A 118 13.58 20.37 -24.78
CA ARG A 118 14.45 20.94 -25.82
C ARG A 118 13.66 21.33 -27.08
N LYS A 119 12.78 20.43 -27.57
CA LYS A 119 11.91 20.73 -28.72
C LYS A 119 11.01 21.93 -28.46
N ARG A 120 10.44 22.05 -27.26
CA ARG A 120 9.61 23.18 -26.85
C ARG A 120 10.41 24.49 -26.82
N GLN A 121 11.60 24.49 -26.24
CA GLN A 121 12.48 25.67 -26.18
C GLN A 121 12.82 26.17 -27.59
N LEU A 122 13.20 25.28 -28.50
CA LEU A 122 13.47 25.64 -29.91
C LEU A 122 12.23 26.25 -30.59
N LYS A 123 11.03 25.69 -30.35
CA LYS A 123 9.78 26.25 -30.90
C LYS A 123 9.50 27.66 -30.35
N VAL A 124 9.72 27.87 -29.05
CA VAL A 124 9.56 29.19 -28.41
C VAL A 124 10.56 30.20 -28.99
N GLN A 125 11.84 29.81 -29.14
CA GLN A 125 12.86 30.68 -29.74
C GLN A 125 12.52 31.06 -31.19
N LYS A 126 12.11 30.08 -32.02
CA LYS A 126 11.66 30.33 -33.40
C LYS A 126 10.46 31.29 -33.44
N ASN A 127 9.47 31.09 -32.56
CA ASN A 127 8.32 31.99 -32.47
C ASN A 127 8.73 33.42 -32.04
N LYS A 128 9.68 33.54 -31.09
CA LYS A 128 10.21 34.86 -30.68
C LYS A 128 10.93 35.55 -31.83
N GLN A 129 11.75 34.83 -32.60
CA GLN A 129 12.45 35.38 -33.78
C GLN A 129 11.46 35.84 -34.86
N LYS A 130 10.41 35.06 -35.14
CA LYS A 130 9.35 35.44 -36.10
C LYS A 130 8.64 36.74 -35.72
N LYS A 131 8.48 37.00 -34.41
CA LYS A 131 7.83 38.23 -33.91
C LYS A 131 8.75 39.46 -33.89
N LYS A 132 10.04 39.30 -34.20
CA LYS A 132 11.04 40.39 -34.23
C LYS A 132 11.34 40.90 -35.64
N GLY A 133 10.66 40.39 -36.67
CA GLY A 133 10.79 40.85 -38.06
C GLY A 133 9.47 41.42 -38.56
N HIS A 134 9.49 42.74 -38.83
CA HIS A 134 8.40 43.68 -39.13
C HIS A 134 7.39 43.94 -38.01
#